data_AF-A0A2H0Q9W3-F1
#
_entry.id   AF-A0A2H0Q9W3-F1
#
_cell.length_a   1.000
_cell.length_b   1.000
_cell.length_c   1.000
_cell.angle_alpha   90.00
_cell.angle_beta   90.00
_cell.angle_gamma   90.00
#
_symmetry.space_group_name_H-M   'P 1'
#
loop_
_entity.id
_entity.type
_entity.pdbx_description
1 polymer ?
#
loop_
_entity_poly.entity_id
_entity_poly.type
_entity_poly.pdbx_seq_one_letter_code
_entity_poly.pdbx_strand_id
1 'polypeptide(L)' 'MAIKKLFFIHGNGQSAKCAPDGFDSINMPGHGNQNWNRSLYSMNSISDFYVKTIPENALVFGHSLGGHIAINVALARPDL' A
#
# COMPACT_ATOMS: atom_id res chain seq x y z
N MET A 1 11.19 -4.75 18.27
CA MET A 1 11.11 -3.31 17.89
C MET A 1 9.71 -2.82 18.21
N ALA A 2 9.55 -1.59 18.73
CA ALA A 2 8.22 -1.03 18.93
C ALA A 2 7.65 -0.55 17.58
N ILE A 3 6.41 -0.90 17.27
CA ILE A 3 5.68 -0.37 16.10
C ILE A 3 5.57 1.14 16.28
N LYS A 4 6.06 1.90 15.29
CA LYS A 4 6.07 3.37 15.36
C LYS A 4 4.97 4.02 14.53
N LYS A 5 4.43 3.32 13.53
CA LYS A 5 3.46 3.87 12.57
C LYS A 5 2.48 2.81 12.10
N LEU A 6 1.28 3.24 11.74
CA LEU A 6 0.26 2.42 11.09
C LEU A 6 0.14 2.88 9.63
N PHE A 7 0.22 1.94 8.68
CA PHE A 7 0.13 2.26 7.25
C PHE A 7 -0.99 1.47 6.58
N PHE A 8 -1.81 2.13 5.78
CA PHE A 8 -2.97 1.52 5.10
C PHE A 8 -2.82 1.54 3.58
N ILE A 9 -2.98 0.38 2.96
CA ILE A 9 -3.04 0.20 1.51
C ILE A 9 -4.51 -0.02 1.10
N HIS A 10 -5.06 0.95 0.39
CA HIS A 10 -6.47 0.92 -0.02
C HIS A 10 -6.78 -0.15 -1.08
N GLY A 11 -8.07 -0.45 -1.21
CA GLY A 11 -8.57 -1.39 -2.21
C GLY A 11 -8.66 -0.82 -3.62
N ASN A 12 -9.03 -1.68 -4.56
CA ASN A 12 -9.25 -1.28 -5.93
C ASN A 12 -10.39 -0.25 -6.05
N GLY A 13 -10.24 0.76 -6.92
CA GLY A 13 -11.23 1.82 -7.15
C GLY A 13 -11.35 2.83 -6.02
N GLN A 14 -10.50 2.73 -5.00
CA GLN A 14 -10.43 3.66 -3.87
C GLN A 14 -9.21 4.59 -3.99
N SER A 15 -9.00 5.39 -2.96
CA SER A 15 -7.86 6.30 -2.80
C SER A 15 -7.41 6.29 -1.34
N ALA A 16 -6.26 6.90 -1.03
CA ALA A 16 -5.73 7.04 0.32
C ALA A 16 -6.74 7.63 1.32
N LYS A 17 -7.74 8.38 0.85
CA LYS A 17 -8.78 9.00 1.68
C LYS A 17 -9.69 8.01 2.40
N CYS A 18 -9.70 6.73 2.03
CA CYS A 18 -10.48 5.71 2.75
C CYS A 18 -9.72 5.06 3.91
N ALA A 19 -8.49 5.48 4.18
CA ALA A 19 -7.73 4.98 5.32
C ALA A 19 -8.45 5.29 6.65
N PRO A 20 -8.44 4.35 7.61
CA PRO A 20 -8.97 4.62 8.94
C PRO A 20 -8.20 5.75 9.64
N ASP A 21 -8.84 6.42 10.60
CA ASP A 21 -8.19 7.47 11.39
C ASP A 21 -6.92 6.96 12.06
N GLY A 22 -5.84 7.75 11.97
CA GLY A 22 -4.53 7.41 12.53
C GLY A 22 -3.62 6.57 11.62
N PHE A 23 -4.05 6.27 10.38
CA PHE A 23 -3.22 5.58 9.39
C PHE A 23 -2.60 6.56 8.38
N ASP A 24 -1.31 6.38 8.14
CA ASP A 24 -0.66 6.93 6.96
C ASP A 24 -1.14 6.14 5.72
N SER A 25 -1.44 6.82 4.62
CA SER A 25 -1.83 6.16 3.37
C SER A 25 -1.46 7.02 2.16
N ILE A 26 -1.19 6.34 1.04
CA ILE A 26 -0.85 6.97 -0.24
C ILE A 26 -1.67 6.31 -1.35
N ASN A 27 -1.92 7.06 -2.44
CA ASN A 27 -2.63 6.48 -3.58
C ASN A 27 -1.76 5.43 -4.25
N MET A 28 -2.36 4.27 -4.51
CA MET A 28 -1.78 3.24 -5.37
C MET A 28 -1.46 3.82 -6.75
N PRO A 29 -0.31 3.51 -7.36
CA PRO A 29 0.03 4.00 -8.69
C PRO A 29 -1.06 3.69 -9.72
N GLY A 30 -1.54 4.73 -10.39
CA GLY A 30 -2.65 4.65 -11.35
C GLY A 30 -4.04 4.81 -10.75
N HIS A 31 -4.21 4.72 -9.43
CA HIS A 31 -5.46 5.06 -8.72
C HIS A 31 -5.45 6.49 -8.19
N GLY A 32 -6.63 7.06 -7.97
CA GLY A 32 -6.79 8.47 -7.55
C GLY A 32 -6.74 9.49 -8.68
N ASN A 33 -6.35 9.07 -9.89
CA ASN A 33 -6.52 9.80 -11.16
C ASN A 33 -7.44 8.99 -12.08
N GLN A 34 -8.24 9.66 -12.92
CA GLN A 34 -9.33 9.03 -13.71
C GLN A 34 -8.89 7.94 -14.72
N ASN A 35 -7.59 7.68 -14.89
CA ASN A 35 -7.04 6.83 -15.94
C ASN A 35 -6.14 5.71 -15.37
N TRP A 36 -6.70 4.80 -14.59
CA TRP A 36 -5.97 3.61 -14.17
C TRP A 36 -5.78 2.66 -15.36
N ASN A 37 -4.60 2.74 -16.00
CA ASN A 37 -4.22 1.83 -17.06
C ASN A 37 -3.62 0.54 -16.47
N ARG A 38 -4.47 -0.49 -16.35
CA ARG A 38 -4.10 -1.82 -15.82
C ARG A 38 -2.99 -2.52 -16.62
N SER A 39 -2.76 -2.11 -17.87
CA SER A 39 -1.67 -2.63 -18.71
C SER A 39 -0.30 -2.08 -18.30
N LEU A 40 -0.25 -0.97 -17.55
CA LEU A 40 0.99 -0.28 -17.18
C LEU A 40 1.49 -0.65 -15.78
N TYR A 41 0.64 -1.20 -14.91
CA TYR A 41 0.96 -1.45 -13.51
C TYR A 41 0.68 -2.91 -13.16
N SER A 42 1.74 -3.73 -13.13
CA SER A 42 1.67 -5.10 -12.63
C SER A 42 1.61 -5.12 -11.11
N MET A 43 1.17 -6.24 -10.52
CA MET A 43 1.21 -6.41 -9.06
C MET A 43 2.61 -6.17 -8.48
N ASN A 44 3.65 -6.64 -9.18
CA ASN A 44 5.02 -6.47 -8.71
C ASN A 44 5.46 -5.00 -8.72
N SER A 45 5.14 -4.23 -9.77
CA SER A 45 5.52 -2.82 -9.81
C SER A 45 4.79 -1.98 -8.76
N ILE A 46 3.54 -2.34 -8.45
CA ILE A 46 2.78 -1.72 -7.36
C ILE A 46 3.40 -2.09 -6.00
N SER A 47 3.75 -3.36 -5.78
CA SER A 47 4.42 -3.79 -4.54
C SER A 47 5.77 -3.10 -4.36
N ASP A 48 6.59 -2.99 -5.41
CA ASP A 48 7.90 -2.31 -5.37
C ASP A 48 7.77 -0.82 -5.00
N PHE A 49 6.70 -0.18 -5.43
CA PHE A 49 6.39 1.19 -5.03
C PHE A 49 6.15 1.29 -3.52
N TYR A 50 5.35 0.39 -2.94
CA TYR A 50 5.09 0.40 -1.50
C TYR A 50 6.31 -0.05 -0.67
N VAL A 51 7.11 -0.99 -1.16
CA VAL A 51 8.39 -1.39 -0.53
C VAL A 51 9.32 -0.19 -0.33
N LYS A 52 9.32 0.77 -1.25
CA LYS A 52 10.15 1.99 -1.16
C LYS A 52 9.51 3.11 -0.35
N THR A 53 8.19 3.09 -0.18
CA THR A 53 7.45 4.22 0.39
C THR A 53 7.04 4.01 1.84
N ILE A 54 6.77 2.76 2.24
CA ILE A 54 6.35 2.47 3.60
C ILE A 54 7.54 2.66 4.55
N PRO A 55 7.38 3.51 5.59
CA PRO A 55 8.45 3.77 6.55
C PRO A 55 8.80 2.51 7.33
N GLU A 56 10.07 2.36 7.72
CA GLU A 56 10.54 1.25 8.56
C GLU A 56 9.74 1.15 9.88
N ASN A 57 9.61 -0.08 10.39
CA ASN A 57 8.89 -0.38 11.65
C ASN A 57 7.42 0.09 11.67
N ALA A 58 6.75 0.05 10.51
CA ALA A 58 5.34 0.35 10.37
C ALA A 58 4.51 -0.93 10.29
N LEU A 59 3.38 -0.98 10.99
CA LEU A 59 2.41 -2.06 10.85
C LEU A 59 1.52 -1.78 9.64
N VAL A 60 1.56 -2.66 8.64
CA VAL A 60 0.88 -2.48 7.36
C VAL A 60 -0.45 -3.23 7.32
N PHE A 61 -1.52 -2.52 6.98
CA PHE A 61 -2.83 -3.08 6.74
C PHE A 61 -3.20 -2.88 5.27
N GLY A 62 -3.88 -3.88 4.69
CA GLY A 62 -4.36 -3.80 3.33
C GLY A 62 -5.78 -4.31 3.20
N HIS A 63 -6.60 -3.61 2.41
CA HIS A 63 -7.97 -4.02 2.14
C HIS A 63 -8.13 -4.51 0.70
N SER A 64 -8.74 -5.68 0.50
CA SER A 64 -8.99 -6.27 -0.83
C SER A 64 -7.68 -6.35 -1.65
N LEU A 65 -7.58 -5.72 -2.82
CA LEU A 65 -6.35 -5.61 -3.60
C LEU A 65 -5.15 -5.09 -2.76
N GLY A 66 -5.39 -4.12 -1.88
CA GLY A 66 -4.39 -3.60 -0.97
C GLY A 66 -3.85 -4.66 0.00
N GLY A 67 -4.67 -5.65 0.37
CA GLY A 67 -4.25 -6.79 1.21
C GLY A 67 -3.26 -7.70 0.49
N HIS A 68 -3.51 -8.00 -0.79
CA HIS A 68 -2.56 -8.77 -1.60
C HIS A 68 -1.23 -8.04 -1.78
N ILE A 69 -1.28 -6.71 -1.99
CA ILE A 69 -0.08 -5.88 -2.05
C ILE A 69 0.67 -5.88 -0.72
N ALA A 70 -0.04 -5.75 0.41
CA ALA A 70 0.56 -5.76 1.75
C ALA A 70 1.32 -7.07 2.02
N ILE A 71 0.79 -8.23 1.58
CA ILE A 71 1.47 -9.52 1.69
C ILE A 71 2.79 -9.51 0.91
N ASN A 72 2.78 -9.05 -0.35
CA ASN A 72 4.00 -8.96 -1.16
C ASN A 72 5.03 -8.01 -0.56
N VAL A 73 4.58 -6.89 0.01
CA VAL A 73 5.45 -5.95 0.72
C VAL A 73 6.09 -6.63 1.93
N ALA A 74 5.32 -7.34 2.76
CA ALA A 74 5.83 -8.03 3.93
C ALA A 74 6.88 -9.11 3.57
N LEU A 75 6.70 -9.80 2.44
CA LEU A 75 7.69 -10.76 1.95
C LEU A 75 9.01 -10.09 1.53
N ALA A 76 8.97 -8.84 1.08
CA ALA A 76 10.15 -8.07 0.65
C ALA A 76 10.77 -7.21 1.77
N ARG A 77 10.01 -6.90 2.82
CA ARG A 77 10.38 -6.01 3.93
C ARG A 77 10.10 -6.68 5.28
N PRO A 78 11.01 -7.55 5.76
CA PRO A 78 10.86 -8.24 7.04
C PRO A 78 10.86 -7.33 8.28
N ASP A 79 11.17 -6.04 8.11
CA ASP A 79 11.16 -5.02 9.15
C ASP A 79 9.78 -4.38 9.40
N LEU A 80 8.77 -4.73 8.57
CA LEU A 80 7.38 -4.24 8.65
C LEU A 80 6.46 -5.24 9.36
#